data_AF-A0A502KZX7-F1
#
_entry.id   AF-A0A502KZX7-F1
#
_cell.length_a   1.000
_cell.length_b   1.000
_cell.length_c   1.000
_cell.angle_alpha   90.00
_cell.angle_beta   90.00
_cell.angle_gamma   90.00
#
_symmetry.space_group_name_H-M   'P 1'
#
loop_
_entity.id
_entity.type
_entity.pdbx_description
1 polymer ?
#
loop_
_entity_poly.entity_id
_entity_poly.type
_entity_poly.pdbx_seq_one_letter_code
_entity_poly.pdbx_strand_id
1 'polypeptide(L)' 'MNKHNKTNAIKSPVGFGLSIGVAIGCGIGVALNDLAIGVGVGSAIGVAFGVAIKKEQENKKD' A
#
# COMPACT_ATOMS: atom_id res chain seq x y z
N MET A 1 32.01 3.87 13.85
CA MET A 1 31.71 4.38 12.49
C MET A 1 30.57 3.54 11.91
N ASN A 2 29.31 3.79 12.34
CA ASN A 2 28.16 2.98 11.94
C ASN A 2 27.00 3.89 11.53
N LYS A 3 26.99 4.35 10.28
CA LYS A 3 25.82 5.04 9.69
C LYS A 3 25.56 4.58 8.27
N HIS A 4 25.53 3.26 8.06
CA HIS A 4 25.01 2.65 6.84
C HIS A 4 23.94 1.62 7.22
N ASN A 5 22.89 2.07 7.90
CA ASN A 5 21.59 1.42 7.85
C ASN A 5 20.63 2.43 7.21
N LYS A 6 20.72 2.56 5.89
CA LYS A 6 19.71 3.25 5.10
C LYS A 6 18.48 2.35 5.13
N THR A 7 17.73 2.42 6.23
CA THR A 7 16.35 1.92 6.26
C THR A 7 15.68 2.53 5.04
N ASN A 8 15.30 1.68 4.09
CA ASN A 8 14.53 2.06 2.92
C ASN A 8 13.14 2.43 3.43
N ALA A 9 13.04 3.58 4.10
CA ALA A 9 11.77 4.15 4.48
C ALA A 9 11.01 4.34 3.19
N ILE A 10 9.83 3.71 3.10
CA ILE A 10 8.95 3.82 1.96
C ILE A 10 8.69 5.32 1.78
N LYS A 11 9.26 5.91 0.72
CA LYS A 11 9.19 7.37 0.49
C LYS A 11 7.75 7.82 0.23
N SER A 12 6.93 6.89 -0.25
CA SER A 12 5.51 7.03 -0.60
C SER A 12 4.70 5.82 -0.09
N PRO A 13 4.43 5.73 1.23
CA PRO A 13 3.73 4.58 1.82
C PRO A 13 2.32 4.39 1.24
N VAL A 14 1.65 5.48 0.87
CA VAL A 14 0.36 5.45 0.18
C VAL A 14 0.47 4.82 -1.21
N GLY A 15 1.47 5.20 -1.99
CA GLY A 15 1.67 4.65 -3.34
C GLY A 15 2.05 3.17 -3.32
N PHE A 16 2.83 2.76 -2.32
CA PHE A 16 3.18 1.35 -2.11
C PHE A 16 1.96 0.51 -1.68
N GLY A 17 1.13 1.03 -0.77
CA GLY A 17 -0.12 0.36 -0.38
C GLY A 17 -1.08 0.21 -1.56
N LEU A 18 -1.25 1.27 -2.36
CA LEU A 18 -2.12 1.26 -3.54
C LEU A 18 -1.67 0.24 -4.60
N SER A 19 -0.37 0.19 -4.93
CA SER A 19 0.11 -0.75 -5.96
C SER A 19 -0.09 -2.21 -5.57
N ILE A 20 0.12 -2.54 -4.29
CA ILE A 20 -0.13 -3.89 -3.76
C ILE A 20 -1.63 -4.19 -3.76
N GLY A 21 -2.45 -3.26 -3.27
CA GLY A 21 -3.91 -3.41 -3.23
C GLY A 21 -4.51 -3.62 -4.61
N VAL A 22 -4.02 -2.89 -5.62
CA VAL A 22 -4.46 -3.04 -7.02
C VAL A 22 -3.98 -4.37 -7.60
N ALA A 23 -2.74 -4.80 -7.35
CA ALA A 23 -2.23 -6.09 -7.86
C ALA A 23 -3.05 -7.28 -7.32
N ILE A 24 -3.33 -7.28 -6.02
CA ILE A 24 -4.15 -8.32 -5.36
C ILE A 24 -5.61 -8.22 -5.82
N GLY A 25 -6.17 -7.00 -5.80
CA GLY A 25 -7.56 -6.76 -6.19
C GLY A 25 -7.84 -7.14 -7.63
N CYS A 26 -6.91 -6.88 -8.55
CA CYS A 26 -7.04 -7.29 -9.95
C CYS A 26 -7.00 -8.82 -10.07
N GLY A 27 -6.11 -9.51 -9.34
CA GLY A 27 -6.08 -10.98 -9.31
C GLY A 27 -7.38 -11.59 -8.78
N ILE A 28 -7.95 -11.02 -7.72
CA ILE A 28 -9.26 -11.43 -7.17
C ILE A 28 -10.38 -11.12 -8.16
N GLY A 29 -10.39 -9.93 -8.78
CA GLY A 29 -11.40 -9.53 -9.75
C GLY A 29 -11.44 -10.43 -10.98
N VAL A 30 -10.27 -10.85 -11.47
CA VAL A 30 -10.16 -11.84 -12.55
C VAL A 30 -10.72 -13.19 -12.10
N ALA A 31 -10.41 -13.64 -10.88
CA ALA A 31 -10.94 -14.91 -10.35
C ALA A 31 -12.45 -14.90 -10.14
N LEU A 32 -13.03 -13.74 -9.82
CA LEU A 32 -14.47 -13.54 -9.64
C LEU A 32 -15.21 -13.21 -10.95
N ASN A 33 -14.49 -13.11 -12.07
CA ASN A 33 -15.01 -12.61 -13.35
C ASN A 33 -15.66 -11.22 -13.25
N ASP A 34 -15.26 -10.43 -12.24
CA ASP A 34 -15.76 -9.09 -11.96
C ASP A 34 -14.59 -8.19 -11.51
N LEU A 35 -13.98 -7.55 -12.50
CA LEU A 35 -12.87 -6.62 -12.29
C LEU A 35 -13.30 -5.35 -11.54
N ALA A 36 -14.56 -4.95 -11.63
CA ALA A 36 -15.04 -3.75 -10.95
C ALA A 36 -15.01 -3.95 -9.43
N ILE A 37 -15.47 -5.11 -8.95
CA ILE A 37 -15.37 -5.49 -7.54
C ILE A 37 -13.91 -5.67 -7.12
N GLY A 38 -13.11 -6.39 -7.91
CA GLY A 38 -11.70 -6.63 -7.57
C GLY A 38 -10.88 -5.34 -7.42
N VAL A 39 -10.97 -4.44 -8.39
CA VAL A 39 -10.27 -3.14 -8.36
C VAL A 39 -10.87 -2.22 -7.30
N GLY A 40 -12.19 -2.19 -7.12
CA GLY A 40 -12.84 -1.38 -6.09
C GLY A 40 -12.39 -1.76 -4.68
N VAL A 41 -12.46 -3.05 -4.35
CA VAL A 41 -12.04 -3.58 -3.04
C VAL A 41 -10.52 -3.47 -2.87
N GLY A 42 -9.74 -3.83 -3.89
CA GLY A 42 -8.27 -3.74 -3.85
C GLY A 42 -7.75 -2.32 -3.67
N SER A 43 -8.36 -1.34 -4.33
CA SER A 43 -7.99 0.08 -4.18
C SER A 43 -8.33 0.59 -2.78
N ALA A 44 -9.51 0.24 -2.25
CA ALA A 44 -9.91 0.64 -0.91
C ALA A 44 -8.95 0.09 0.17
N ILE A 45 -8.60 -1.20 0.08
CA ILE A 45 -7.66 -1.83 1.00
C ILE A 45 -6.25 -1.23 0.84
N GLY A 46 -5.77 -1.06 -0.39
CA GLY A 46 -4.45 -0.52 -0.67
C GLY A 46 -4.26 0.91 -0.16
N VAL A 47 -5.26 1.77 -0.35
CA VAL A 47 -5.26 3.14 0.20
C VAL A 47 -5.33 3.11 1.73
N ALA A 48 -6.20 2.28 2.32
CA ALA A 48 -6.32 2.19 3.78
C ALA A 48 -5.00 1.78 4.44
N PHE A 49 -4.33 0.75 3.92
CA PHE A 49 -3.00 0.34 4.38
C PHE A 49 -1.96 1.44 4.18
N GLY A 50 -1.94 2.05 3.00
CA GLY A 50 -1.00 3.10 2.67
C GLY A 50 -1.12 4.33 3.57
N VAL A 51 -2.36 4.71 3.94
CA VAL A 51 -2.66 5.81 4.87
C VAL A 51 -2.30 5.42 6.30
N ALA A 52 -2.58 4.19 6.74
CA ALA A 52 -2.18 3.72 8.06
C ALA A 52 -0.66 3.78 8.26
N ILE A 53 0.10 3.30 7.27
CA ILE A 53 1.57 3.34 7.29
C ILE A 53 2.07 4.78 7.23
N LYS A 54 1.46 5.64 6.40
CA LYS A 54 1.81 7.08 6.35
C LYS A 54 1.65 7.74 7.72
N LYS A 55 0.55 7.46 8.42
CA LYS A 55 0.25 8.04 9.73
C LYS A 55 1.23 7.59 10.82
N GLU A 56 1.71 6.35 10.73
CA GLU A 56 2.76 5.84 11.62
C GLU A 56 4.14 6.44 11.30
N GLN A 57 4.43 6.69 10.02
CA GLN A 57 5.67 7.36 9.60
C GLN A 57 5.70 8.85 10.01
N GLU A 58 4.54 9.52 10.01
CA GLU A 58 4.41 10.90 10.50
C GLU A 58 4.66 10.97 12.01
N ASN A 59 4.09 10.05 12.81
CA ASN A 59 4.33 10.01 14.26
C ASN A 59 5.79 9.69 14.66
N LYS A 60 6.55 9.01 13.81
CA LYS A 60 7.97 8.69 14.06
C LYS A 60 8.93 9.83 13.69
N LYS A 61 8.45 10.92 13.08
CA LYS A 61 9.26 12.07 12.66
C LYS A 61 9.16 13.28 13.60
N ASP A 62 8.30 13.21 14.62
CA ASP A 62 8.26 14.11 15.78
C ASP A 62 9.06 13.47 16.93
#